data_AF-T0SF69-F1
#
_entry.id   AF-T0SF69-F1
#
_cell.length_a   1.000
_cell.length_b   1.000
_cell.length_c   1.000
_cell.angle_alpha   90.00
_cell.angle_beta   90.00
_cell.angle_gamma   90.00
#
_symmetry.space_group_name_H-M   'P 1'
#
loop_
_entity.id
_entity.type
_entity.pdbx_description
1 polymer ?
#
loop_
_entity_poly.entity_id
_entity_poly.type
_entity_poly.pdbx_seq_one_letter_code
_entity_poly.pdbx_strand_id
1 'polypeptide(L)'
;MELTKYSNHRSAAYLNWLRKQTCVISGRKAECAHHIRLGTNGGVSLKPSDYFCIPLRNEYHTTGLFALHVIGEETFIKQFKLNIHSLFVKYLKEYITHKYKILIDLKDKSDEQMIAYLIQILEEKDLAVSPVVKKKASAKAKSEKDLKIKLKGNEFYEKAKILKREKDKELRQNIKATTKREKVSTSLVGNEFYEKAKELKRSKDKELRDKLKENAKKEKSSTKLSLKNNEFYQKSKELKRQRDKELRDKIKQAKKASK
;
A
#
# COMPACT_ATOMS: atom_id res chain seq x y z
N MET A 1 -14.69 16.13 1.93
CA MET A 1 -13.54 17.03 2.17
C MET A 1 -12.37 16.15 2.62
N GLU A 2 -11.18 16.28 2.02
CA GLU A 2 -10.04 15.42 2.38
C GLU A 2 -9.65 15.59 3.86
N LEU A 3 -9.44 14.48 4.58
CA LEU A 3 -8.91 14.46 5.96
C LEU A 3 -7.41 14.87 6.02
N THR A 4 -6.89 15.46 4.95
CA THR A 4 -5.50 15.89 4.77
C THR A 4 -5.13 17.11 5.61
N LYS A 5 -6.12 17.84 6.13
CA LYS A 5 -5.93 19.08 6.90
C LYS A 5 -5.43 18.88 8.34
N TYR A 6 -5.45 17.65 8.88
CA TYR A 6 -5.07 17.41 10.27
C TYR A 6 -3.56 17.26 10.44
N SER A 7 -3.06 17.72 11.59
CA SER A 7 -1.67 17.54 11.98
C SER A 7 -1.30 16.06 12.05
N ASN A 8 -0.03 15.73 11.85
CA ASN A 8 0.44 14.36 11.97
C ASN A 8 0.61 13.97 13.45
N HIS A 9 -0.52 13.81 14.15
CA HIS A 9 -0.55 13.51 15.57
C HIS A 9 -0.11 12.06 15.85
N ARG A 10 0.73 11.89 16.89
CA ARG A 10 1.24 10.59 17.36
C ARG A 10 0.78 10.31 18.78
N SER A 11 0.04 9.22 18.96
CA SER A 11 -0.52 8.83 20.25
C SER A 11 -0.33 7.33 20.49
N ALA A 12 0.74 6.98 21.19
CA ALA A 12 1.01 5.60 21.58
C ALA A 12 -0.09 5.02 22.48
N ALA A 13 -0.72 5.87 23.31
CA ALA A 13 -1.85 5.48 24.15
C ALA A 13 -3.06 5.05 23.31
N TYR A 14 -3.40 5.80 22.27
CA TYR A 14 -4.47 5.45 21.35
C TYR A 14 -4.18 4.13 20.62
N LEU A 15 -2.97 3.98 20.05
CA LEU A 15 -2.60 2.74 19.36
C LEU A 15 -2.65 1.50 20.27
N ASN A 16 -2.20 1.63 21.52
CA ASN A 16 -2.24 0.54 22.49
C ASN A 16 -3.67 0.17 22.91
N TRP A 17 -4.56 1.16 23.02
CA TRP A 17 -5.98 0.93 23.25
C TRP A 17 -6.64 0.26 22.04
N LEU A 18 -6.31 0.71 20.82
CA LEU A 18 -6.87 0.20 19.58
C LEU A 18 -6.55 -1.29 19.36
N ARG A 19 -5.31 -1.72 19.67
CA ARG A 19 -4.91 -3.14 19.59
C ARG A 19 -5.68 -4.06 20.53
N LYS A 20 -6.38 -3.53 21.54
CA LYS A 20 -7.23 -4.33 22.44
C LYS A 20 -8.64 -4.54 21.89
N GLN A 21 -9.03 -3.75 20.88
CA GLN A 21 -10.36 -3.84 20.28
C GLN A 21 -10.49 -5.08 19.40
N THR A 22 -11.72 -5.35 18.98
CA THR A 22 -12.01 -6.39 17.99
C THR A 22 -11.60 -5.95 16.60
N CYS A 23 -11.03 -6.88 15.82
CA CYS A 23 -10.72 -6.74 14.42
C CYS A 23 -11.98 -6.38 13.63
N VAL A 24 -11.90 -5.32 12.83
CA VAL A 24 -13.03 -4.80 12.04
C VAL A 24 -13.61 -5.86 11.10
N ILE A 25 -12.77 -6.74 10.55
CA ILE A 25 -13.19 -7.77 9.59
C ILE A 25 -13.77 -9.00 10.28
N SER A 26 -13.02 -9.56 11.24
CA SER A 26 -13.33 -10.87 11.81
C SER A 26 -14.15 -10.84 13.09
N GLY A 27 -14.31 -9.67 13.73
CA GLY A 27 -14.94 -9.53 15.04
C GLY A 27 -14.16 -10.15 16.22
N ARG A 28 -13.07 -10.88 15.95
CA ARG A 28 -12.18 -11.45 16.97
C ARG A 28 -11.21 -10.39 17.48
N LYS A 29 -10.53 -10.64 18.61
CA LYS A 29 -9.53 -9.72 19.16
C LYS A 29 -8.47 -9.35 18.12
N ALA A 30 -8.20 -8.06 17.97
CA ALA A 30 -7.16 -7.57 17.08
C ALA A 30 -5.76 -7.87 17.64
N GLU A 31 -4.79 -7.94 16.74
CA GLU A 31 -3.38 -8.19 17.07
C GLU A 31 -2.54 -6.95 16.77
N CYS A 32 -2.97 -6.16 15.78
CA CYS A 32 -2.24 -5.00 15.29
C CYS A 32 -3.18 -3.82 15.01
N ALA A 33 -2.61 -2.63 15.01
CA ALA A 33 -3.25 -1.40 14.57
C ALA A 33 -2.61 -1.01 13.24
N HIS A 34 -3.44 -0.79 12.22
CA HIS A 34 -3.00 -0.48 10.87
C HIS A 34 -3.43 0.92 10.45
N HIS A 35 -2.49 1.73 9.99
CA HIS A 35 -2.75 3.07 9.46
C HIS A 35 -3.33 2.99 8.05
N ILE A 36 -4.51 3.56 7.85
CA ILE A 36 -5.09 3.73 6.52
C ILE A 36 -4.53 5.01 5.90
N ARG A 37 -4.03 4.93 4.66
CA ARG A 37 -3.47 6.06 3.94
C ARG A 37 -4.50 6.74 3.04
N LEU A 38 -5.38 5.97 2.42
CA LEU A 38 -6.38 6.48 1.48
C LEU A 38 -7.26 7.56 2.12
N GLY A 39 -7.25 8.76 1.55
CA GLY A 39 -8.07 9.89 2.00
C GLY A 39 -7.61 10.55 3.31
N THR A 40 -6.41 10.25 3.80
CA THR A 40 -5.85 10.78 5.07
C THR A 40 -4.67 11.72 4.85
N ASN A 41 -4.12 12.27 5.94
CA ASN A 41 -2.99 13.20 5.94
C ASN A 41 -1.60 12.57 5.68
N GLY A 42 -1.52 11.29 5.32
CA GLY A 42 -0.25 10.60 5.05
C GLY A 42 0.15 10.65 3.57
N GLY A 43 1.16 11.45 3.22
CA GLY A 43 1.80 11.41 1.91
C GLY A 43 2.59 10.11 1.67
N VAL A 44 3.11 9.91 0.45
CA VAL A 44 3.83 8.68 0.03
C VAL A 44 4.94 8.27 1.02
N SER A 45 5.64 9.25 1.61
CA SER A 45 6.76 9.03 2.53
C SER A 45 6.43 9.24 4.01
N LEU A 46 5.20 9.62 4.35
CA LEU A 46 4.80 9.97 5.72
C LEU A 46 3.66 9.07 6.20
N LYS A 47 3.81 8.52 7.40
CA LYS A 47 2.72 7.78 8.04
C LYS A 47 1.56 8.74 8.34
N PRO A 48 0.30 8.36 8.05
CA PRO A 48 -0.88 9.09 8.51
C PRO A 48 -0.89 9.28 10.02
N SER A 49 -1.70 10.21 10.54
CA SER A 49 -1.92 10.35 11.99
C SER A 49 -2.35 9.02 12.62
N ASP A 50 -1.96 8.81 13.89
CA ASP A 50 -2.35 7.60 14.62
C ASP A 50 -3.86 7.48 14.81
N TYR A 51 -4.61 8.58 14.72
CA TYR A 51 -6.08 8.58 14.75
C TYR A 51 -6.71 7.87 13.54
N PHE A 52 -6.01 7.79 12.41
CA PHE A 52 -6.46 7.10 11.21
C PHE A 52 -5.99 5.64 11.16
N CYS A 53 -6.18 4.93 12.27
CA CYS A 53 -5.86 3.51 12.38
C CYS A 53 -7.11 2.66 12.55
N ILE A 54 -7.05 1.43 12.02
CA ILE A 54 -8.06 0.40 12.28
C ILE A 54 -7.43 -0.83 12.97
N PRO A 55 -8.16 -1.48 13.88
CA PRO A 55 -7.71 -2.72 14.51
C PRO A 55 -7.90 -3.90 13.56
N LEU A 56 -6.82 -4.66 13.32
CA LEU A 56 -6.81 -5.83 12.44
C LEU A 56 -6.09 -7.02 13.09
N ARG A 57 -6.37 -8.22 12.58
CA ARG A 57 -5.55 -9.41 12.83
C ARG A 57 -4.45 -9.51 11.78
N ASN A 58 -3.36 -10.23 12.08
CA ASN A 58 -2.24 -10.37 11.15
C ASN A 58 -2.65 -10.97 9.80
N GLU A 59 -3.59 -11.90 9.79
CA GLU A 59 -4.18 -12.49 8.58
C GLU A 59 -4.75 -11.43 7.61
N TYR A 60 -5.41 -10.41 8.13
CA TYR A 60 -5.99 -9.32 7.33
C TYR A 60 -5.05 -8.12 7.18
N HIS A 61 -3.91 -8.13 7.88
CA HIS A 61 -2.92 -7.07 7.80
C HIS A 61 -1.81 -7.41 6.81
N THR A 62 -1.03 -8.47 7.07
CA THR A 62 0.21 -8.79 6.33
C THR A 62 0.29 -10.19 5.74
N THR A 63 -0.27 -11.23 6.38
CA THR A 63 0.09 -12.62 6.06
C THR A 63 -0.97 -13.40 5.27
N GLY A 64 -2.26 -13.06 5.37
CA GLY A 64 -3.33 -13.80 4.71
C GLY A 64 -3.52 -13.46 3.23
N LEU A 65 -4.29 -14.28 2.53
CA LEU A 65 -4.63 -14.06 1.11
C LEU A 65 -5.37 -12.73 0.88
N PHE A 66 -6.15 -12.31 1.88
CA PHE A 66 -6.89 -11.05 1.87
C PHE A 66 -6.22 -9.98 2.75
N ALA A 67 -4.92 -10.13 3.01
CA ALA A 67 -4.16 -9.14 3.76
C ALA A 67 -4.12 -7.81 3.02
N LEU A 68 -4.34 -6.72 3.75
CA LEU A 68 -4.35 -5.37 3.20
C LEU A 68 -3.04 -5.03 2.47
N HIS A 69 -1.88 -5.42 3.01
CA HIS A 69 -0.59 -5.20 2.34
C HIS A 69 -0.40 -6.01 1.05
N VAL A 70 -1.20 -7.06 0.85
CA VAL A 70 -1.13 -7.93 -0.35
C VAL A 70 -2.06 -7.42 -1.44
N ILE A 71 -3.32 -7.14 -1.10
CA ILE A 71 -4.35 -6.76 -2.08
C ILE A 71 -4.48 -5.24 -2.29
N GLY A 72 -3.88 -4.44 -1.40
CA GLY A 72 -3.96 -2.98 -1.40
C GLY A 72 -5.17 -2.42 -0.63
N GLU A 73 -5.05 -1.18 -0.14
CA GLU A 73 -6.08 -0.51 0.68
C GLU A 73 -7.43 -0.37 -0.05
N GLU A 74 -7.43 0.12 -1.29
CA GLU A 74 -8.68 0.32 -2.04
C GLU A 74 -9.46 -0.98 -2.26
N THR A 75 -8.75 -2.04 -2.68
CA THR A 75 -9.33 -3.36 -2.90
C THR A 75 -9.86 -3.93 -1.59
N PHE A 76 -9.10 -3.80 -0.51
CA PHE A 76 -9.48 -4.26 0.82
C PHE A 76 -10.78 -3.60 1.29
N ILE A 77 -10.89 -2.28 1.18
CA ILE A 77 -12.08 -1.52 1.57
C ILE A 77 -13.31 -1.95 0.77
N LYS A 78 -13.16 -2.09 -0.56
CA LYS A 78 -14.25 -2.51 -1.45
C LYS A 78 -14.69 -3.96 -1.16
N GLN A 79 -13.74 -4.87 -0.99
CA GLN A 79 -13.99 -6.30 -0.74
C GLN A 79 -14.79 -6.52 0.55
N PHE A 80 -14.40 -5.83 1.62
CA PHE A 80 -15.03 -5.95 2.93
C PHE A 80 -16.15 -4.92 3.19
N LYS A 81 -16.49 -4.10 2.18
CA LYS A 81 -17.54 -3.06 2.24
C LYS A 81 -17.41 -2.16 3.47
N LEU A 82 -16.19 -1.74 3.78
CA LEU A 82 -15.93 -0.93 4.96
C LEU A 82 -16.22 0.55 4.70
N ASN A 83 -16.97 1.19 5.59
CA ASN A 83 -17.03 2.65 5.65
C ASN A 83 -15.98 3.15 6.67
N ILE A 84 -14.83 3.57 6.14
CA ILE A 84 -13.68 4.01 6.96
C ILE A 84 -14.01 5.21 7.84
N HIS A 85 -14.77 6.19 7.33
CA HIS A 85 -15.10 7.39 8.09
C HIS A 85 -15.93 7.03 9.34
N SER A 86 -16.95 6.20 9.16
CA SER A 86 -17.77 5.72 10.28
C SER A 86 -16.95 4.94 11.33
N LEU A 87 -15.95 4.16 10.89
CA LEU A 87 -15.07 3.43 11.79
C LEU A 87 -14.18 4.37 12.61
N PHE A 88 -13.65 5.42 11.99
CA PHE A 88 -12.86 6.42 12.72
C PHE A 88 -13.71 7.16 13.75
N VAL A 89 -14.92 7.60 13.39
CA VAL A 89 -15.85 8.22 14.34
C VAL A 89 -16.12 7.29 15.53
N LYS A 90 -16.41 6.02 15.25
CA LYS A 90 -16.67 5.00 16.28
C LYS A 90 -15.49 4.88 17.25
N TYR A 91 -14.29 4.60 16.75
CA TYR A 91 -13.14 4.34 17.62
C TYR A 91 -12.65 5.58 18.36
N LEU A 92 -12.71 6.76 17.74
CA LEU A 92 -12.37 8.02 18.41
C LEU A 92 -13.36 8.31 19.55
N LYS A 93 -14.66 8.15 19.29
CA LYS A 93 -15.71 8.32 20.31
C LYS A 93 -15.52 7.36 21.48
N GLU A 94 -15.36 6.07 21.19
CA GLU A 94 -15.14 5.04 22.21
C GLU A 94 -13.85 5.32 23.02
N TYR A 95 -12.79 5.77 22.37
CA TYR A 95 -11.54 6.11 23.05
C TYR A 95 -11.70 7.32 23.98
N ILE A 96 -12.37 8.39 23.53
CA ILE A 96 -12.63 9.57 24.36
C ILE A 96 -13.49 9.19 25.57
N THR A 97 -14.54 8.40 25.37
CA THR A 97 -15.37 7.89 26.47
C THR A 97 -14.56 7.02 27.41
N HIS A 98 -13.68 6.14 26.92
CA HIS A 98 -12.83 5.32 27.77
C HIS A 98 -11.82 6.16 28.57
N LYS A 99 -11.14 7.12 27.92
CA LYS A 99 -10.04 7.88 28.51
C LYS A 99 -10.51 9.00 29.45
N TYR A 100 -11.54 9.76 29.06
CA TYR A 100 -12.03 10.92 29.80
C TYR A 100 -13.40 10.72 30.45
N LYS A 101 -14.07 9.58 30.19
CA LYS A 101 -15.43 9.29 30.70
C LYS A 101 -16.47 10.34 30.27
N ILE A 102 -16.26 10.96 29.11
CA ILE A 102 -17.16 11.95 28.52
C ILE A 102 -18.10 11.25 27.53
N LEU A 103 -19.39 11.53 27.63
CA LEU A 103 -20.39 11.15 26.64
C LEU A 103 -20.55 12.31 25.65
N ILE A 104 -20.28 12.05 24.37
CA ILE A 104 -20.42 13.04 23.30
C ILE A 104 -21.66 12.69 22.48
N ASP A 105 -22.62 13.62 22.48
CA ASP A 105 -23.76 13.58 21.56
C ASP A 105 -23.34 14.28 20.25
N LEU A 106 -23.41 13.54 19.15
CA LEU A 106 -23.01 14.00 17.82
C LEU A 106 -24.27 14.02 16.95
N LYS A 107 -25.14 15.02 17.19
CA LYS A 107 -26.33 15.22 16.35
C LYS A 107 -25.97 16.05 15.12
N ASP A 108 -26.52 15.64 13.99
CA ASP A 108 -26.64 16.39 12.72
C ASP A 108 -25.34 16.82 12.02
N LYS A 109 -24.22 16.10 12.23
CA LYS A 109 -22.94 16.38 11.55
C LYS A 109 -22.55 15.27 10.59
N SER A 110 -21.84 15.62 9.51
CA SER A 110 -21.23 14.62 8.63
C SER A 110 -20.08 13.89 9.32
N ASP A 111 -19.76 12.67 8.89
CA ASP A 111 -18.68 11.87 9.50
C ASP A 111 -17.33 12.62 9.54
N GLU A 112 -17.02 13.37 8.48
CA GLU A 112 -15.80 14.19 8.41
C GLU A 112 -15.77 15.28 9.48
N GLN A 113 -16.89 15.98 9.68
CA GLN A 113 -17.02 17.01 10.71
C GLN A 113 -16.97 16.41 12.12
N MET A 114 -17.53 15.21 12.30
CA MET A 114 -17.44 14.48 13.56
C MET A 114 -15.99 14.12 13.87
N ILE A 115 -15.25 13.58 12.90
CA ILE A 115 -13.83 13.27 13.07
C ILE A 115 -13.03 14.51 13.46
N ALA A 116 -13.28 15.64 12.77
CA ALA A 116 -12.64 16.93 13.06
C ALA A 116 -12.80 17.31 14.53
N TYR A 117 -14.06 17.29 14.99
CA TYR A 117 -14.45 17.72 16.32
C TYR A 117 -13.87 16.79 17.40
N LEU A 118 -13.89 15.48 17.17
CA LEU A 118 -13.34 14.50 18.12
C LEU A 118 -11.81 14.63 18.25
N ILE A 119 -11.10 14.84 17.14
CA ILE A 119 -9.65 15.07 17.16
C ILE A 119 -9.34 16.36 17.92
N GLN A 120 -10.08 17.44 17.68
CA GLN A 120 -9.91 18.70 18.39
C GLN A 120 -10.07 18.53 19.91
N ILE A 121 -11.13 17.83 20.36
CA ILE A 121 -11.32 17.53 21.79
C ILE A 121 -10.15 16.74 22.37
N LEU A 122 -9.64 15.75 21.63
CA LEU A 122 -8.51 14.94 22.07
C LEU A 122 -7.26 15.78 22.25
N GLU A 123 -6.94 16.63 21.28
CA GLU A 123 -5.76 17.49 21.33
C GLU A 123 -5.89 18.56 22.43
N GLU A 124 -7.04 19.20 22.59
CA GLU A 124 -7.29 20.17 23.65
C GLU A 124 -7.16 19.55 25.05
N LYS A 125 -7.72 18.35 25.25
CA LYS A 125 -7.64 17.66 26.55
C LYS A 125 -6.25 17.12 26.83
N ASP A 126 -5.51 16.64 25.82
CA ASP A 126 -4.13 16.22 26.01
C ASP A 126 -3.18 17.39 26.29
N LEU A 127 -3.46 18.58 25.73
CA LEU A 127 -2.77 19.82 26.08
C LEU A 127 -3.11 20.29 27.50
N ALA A 128 -4.39 20.24 27.90
CA ALA A 128 -4.84 20.66 29.23
C ALA A 128 -4.28 19.79 30.37
N VAL A 129 -4.00 18.51 30.11
CA VAL A 129 -3.37 17.59 31.07
C VAL A 129 -1.84 17.83 31.17
N SER A 130 -1.27 18.68 30.29
CA SER A 130 0.17 18.82 30.15
C SER A 130 0.67 20.26 30.31
N PRO A 131 0.93 20.77 31.54
CA PRO A 131 2.01 21.72 31.75
C PRO A 131 3.31 20.91 31.96
N VAL A 132 3.67 20.02 31.03
CA VAL A 132 4.93 19.28 31.14
C VAL A 132 6.00 20.06 30.40
N VAL A 133 6.63 20.95 31.17
CA VAL A 133 7.99 21.44 31.01
C VAL A 133 8.83 20.42 30.24
N LYS A 134 9.50 20.85 29.16
CA LYS A 134 10.57 20.10 28.51
C LYS A 134 11.71 19.88 29.52
N LYS A 135 11.57 18.91 30.42
CA LYS A 135 12.68 18.41 31.24
C LYS A 135 13.40 17.34 30.41
N LYS A 136 14.64 17.67 30.04
CA LYS A 136 15.68 16.73 29.62
C LYS A 136 15.57 15.45 30.46
N ALA A 137 15.59 14.30 29.78
CA ALA A 137 15.57 12.99 30.39
C ALA A 137 16.60 12.89 31.53
N SER A 138 16.11 12.94 32.77
CA SER A 138 16.87 12.52 33.95
C SER A 138 16.42 11.12 34.35
N ALA A 139 17.41 10.32 34.73
CA ALA A 139 17.33 8.89 34.91
C ALA A 139 16.33 8.47 35.99
N LYS A 140 15.61 7.39 35.71
CA LYS A 140 14.70 6.72 36.65
C LYS A 140 15.52 5.97 37.71
N ALA A 141 15.30 6.30 38.98
CA ALA A 141 15.85 5.58 40.13
C ALA A 141 15.39 4.10 40.10
N LYS A 142 16.33 3.19 40.30
CA LYS A 142 16.09 1.77 40.61
C LYS A 142 16.56 1.51 42.04
N SER A 143 15.73 0.73 42.73
CA SER A 143 15.81 0.22 44.09
C SER A 143 17.17 -0.35 44.51
N GLU A 144 17.42 -0.28 45.82
CA GLU A 144 18.51 -0.91 46.55
C GLU A 144 18.54 -2.43 46.34
N LYS A 145 19.36 -2.88 45.40
CA LYS A 145 20.07 -4.17 45.37
C LYS A 145 20.82 -4.21 44.05
N ASP A 146 22.07 -3.78 44.12
CA ASP A 146 23.20 -4.14 43.25
C ASP A 146 24.26 -3.07 43.49
N LEU A 147 25.25 -3.39 44.33
CA LEU A 147 26.49 -2.62 44.41
C LEU A 147 27.16 -2.69 43.03
N LYS A 148 26.81 -1.76 42.15
CA LYS A 148 27.48 -1.57 40.86
C LYS A 148 28.89 -1.10 41.12
N ILE A 149 29.83 -2.05 41.18
CA ILE A 149 31.27 -1.76 41.12
C ILE A 149 31.51 -0.99 39.81
N LYS A 150 31.79 0.30 39.92
CA LYS A 150 32.17 1.15 38.79
C LYS A 150 33.58 0.71 38.34
N LEU A 151 33.65 -0.24 37.39
CA LEU A 151 34.91 -0.73 36.81
C LEU A 151 35.70 0.33 36.02
N LYS A 152 35.04 1.42 35.61
CA LYS A 152 35.64 2.48 34.82
C LYS A 152 36.57 3.32 35.69
N GLY A 153 37.88 3.19 35.46
CA GLY A 153 38.95 3.86 36.23
C GLY A 153 39.85 2.88 37.00
N ASN A 154 39.54 1.59 37.06
CA ASN A 154 40.43 0.59 37.61
C ASN A 154 41.54 0.24 36.60
N GLU A 155 42.79 0.05 37.04
CA GLU A 155 43.94 -0.25 36.18
C GLU A 155 43.70 -1.46 35.27
N PHE A 156 43.01 -2.48 35.80
CA PHE A 156 42.66 -3.67 35.04
C PHE A 156 41.75 -3.36 33.84
N TYR A 157 40.81 -2.43 34.00
CA TYR A 157 39.88 -2.04 32.95
C TYR A 157 40.59 -1.24 31.84
N GLU A 158 41.48 -0.31 32.20
CA GLU A 158 42.24 0.44 31.20
C GLU A 158 43.25 -0.46 30.47
N LYS A 159 43.92 -1.40 31.15
CA LYS A 159 44.76 -2.43 30.50
C LYS A 159 43.96 -3.29 29.52
N ALA A 160 42.79 -3.80 29.91
CA ALA A 160 41.94 -4.61 29.03
C ALA A 160 41.43 -3.83 27.81
N LYS A 161 41.13 -2.55 27.99
CA LYS A 161 40.69 -1.65 26.92
C LYS A 161 41.79 -1.33 25.91
N ILE A 162 43.04 -1.20 26.36
CA ILE A 162 44.22 -1.04 25.49
C ILE A 162 44.43 -2.31 24.66
N LEU A 163 44.47 -3.48 25.31
CA LEU A 163 44.61 -4.78 24.63
C LEU A 163 43.53 -5.03 23.57
N LYS A 164 42.27 -4.66 23.87
CA LYS A 164 41.18 -4.77 22.88
C LYS A 164 41.41 -3.88 21.67
N ARG A 165 41.87 -2.64 21.87
CA ARG A 165 42.14 -1.70 20.77
C ARG A 165 43.26 -2.20 19.87
N GLU A 166 44.30 -2.81 20.43
CA GLU A 166 45.41 -3.40 19.68
C GLU A 166 44.93 -4.58 18.83
N LYS A 167 44.18 -5.53 19.42
CA LYS A 167 43.57 -6.64 18.67
C LYS A 167 42.64 -6.17 17.55
N ASP A 168 41.79 -5.17 17.82
CA ASP A 168 40.89 -4.61 16.80
C ASP A 168 41.67 -3.92 15.68
N LYS A 169 42.83 -3.31 15.99
CA LYS A 169 43.71 -2.68 15.00
C LYS A 169 44.38 -3.72 14.10
N GLU A 170 44.90 -4.79 14.68
CA GLU A 170 45.49 -5.93 13.95
C GLU A 170 44.45 -6.62 13.07
N LEU A 171 43.25 -6.87 13.60
CA LEU A 171 42.16 -7.46 12.84
C LEU A 171 41.78 -6.60 11.62
N ARG A 172 41.70 -5.27 11.80
CA ARG A 172 41.44 -4.34 10.69
C ARG A 172 42.57 -4.33 9.65
N GLN A 173 43.81 -4.46 10.08
CA GLN A 173 44.95 -4.55 9.15
C GLN A 173 44.93 -5.88 8.38
N ASN A 174 44.61 -6.99 9.05
CA ASN A 174 44.45 -8.29 8.42
C ASN A 174 43.28 -8.30 7.43
N ILE A 175 42.12 -7.74 7.80
CA ILE A 175 40.98 -7.59 6.89
C ILE A 175 41.36 -6.73 5.69
N LYS A 176 42.06 -5.61 5.88
CA LYS A 176 42.52 -4.74 4.78
C LYS A 176 43.57 -5.41 3.90
N ALA A 177 44.41 -6.26 4.46
CA ALA A 177 45.40 -7.04 3.71
C ALA A 177 44.71 -8.14 2.89
N THR A 178 43.69 -8.81 3.43
CA THR A 178 42.93 -9.85 2.73
C THR A 178 41.95 -9.28 1.70
N THR A 179 41.34 -8.11 1.96
CA THR A 179 40.46 -7.40 0.99
C THR A 179 41.21 -6.58 -0.05
N LYS A 180 42.56 -6.60 -0.05
CA LYS A 180 43.37 -6.04 -1.13
C LYS A 180 43.42 -7.00 -2.34
N ARG A 181 42.28 -7.54 -2.76
CA ARG A 181 42.08 -8.14 -4.09
C ARG A 181 40.75 -7.64 -4.65
N GLU A 182 40.90 -6.95 -5.79
CA GLU A 182 39.89 -6.53 -6.77
C GLU A 182 38.94 -5.41 -6.35
N LYS A 183 39.26 -4.20 -6.83
CA LYS A 183 38.30 -3.10 -6.97
C LYS A 183 37.23 -3.54 -7.97
N VAL A 184 36.13 -4.12 -7.49
CA VAL A 184 34.94 -4.37 -8.32
C VAL A 184 34.32 -3.01 -8.64
N SER A 185 34.30 -2.66 -9.92
CA SER A 185 33.64 -1.45 -10.43
C SER A 185 32.14 -1.53 -10.13
N THR A 186 31.58 -0.43 -9.64
CA THR A 186 30.16 -0.30 -9.25
C THR A 186 29.20 -0.21 -10.44
N SER A 187 29.66 -0.44 -11.67
CA SER A 187 28.80 -0.45 -12.85
C SER A 187 28.29 -1.86 -13.15
N LEU A 188 26.98 -2.08 -12.93
CA LEU A 188 26.29 -3.33 -13.27
C LEU A 188 26.27 -3.64 -14.77
N VAL A 189 26.53 -2.63 -15.61
CA VAL A 189 26.54 -2.72 -17.07
C VAL A 189 27.87 -3.30 -17.53
N GLY A 190 27.83 -4.44 -18.23
CA GLY A 190 29.01 -5.16 -18.74
C GLY A 190 29.32 -6.46 -18.01
N ASN A 191 28.64 -6.77 -16.90
CA ASN A 191 28.76 -8.09 -16.25
C ASN A 191 28.00 -9.15 -17.07
N GLU A 192 28.58 -10.35 -17.26
CA GLU A 192 27.95 -11.45 -18.01
C GLU A 192 26.56 -11.79 -17.49
N PHE A 193 26.36 -11.71 -16.18
CA PHE A 193 25.06 -11.97 -15.56
C PHE A 193 24.00 -10.95 -16.01
N TYR A 194 24.39 -9.68 -16.15
CA TYR A 194 23.51 -8.60 -16.58
C TYR A 194 23.12 -8.73 -18.05
N GLU A 195 24.09 -9.03 -18.93
CA GLU A 195 23.78 -9.23 -20.35
C GLU A 195 22.94 -10.50 -20.58
N LYS A 196 23.21 -11.62 -19.87
CA LYS A 196 22.35 -12.81 -19.90
C LYS A 196 20.91 -12.51 -19.43
N ALA A 197 20.74 -11.75 -18.36
CA ALA A 197 19.42 -11.36 -17.86
C ALA A 197 18.68 -10.45 -18.85
N LYS A 198 19.39 -9.52 -19.48
CA LYS A 198 18.85 -8.59 -20.49
C LYS A 198 18.44 -9.31 -21.77
N GLU A 199 19.21 -10.29 -22.21
CA GLU A 199 18.89 -11.13 -23.36
C GLU A 199 17.68 -12.04 -23.10
N LEU A 200 17.61 -12.64 -21.90
CA LEU A 200 16.47 -13.45 -21.46
C LEU A 200 15.18 -12.64 -21.36
N LYS A 201 15.27 -11.37 -20.94
CA LYS A 201 14.12 -10.46 -20.95
C LYS A 201 13.66 -10.16 -22.39
N ARG A 202 14.59 -9.86 -23.30
CA ARG A 202 14.28 -9.59 -24.72
C ARG A 202 13.61 -10.79 -25.40
N SER A 203 14.07 -12.01 -25.12
CA SER A 203 13.48 -13.22 -25.70
C SER A 203 12.05 -13.44 -25.20
N LYS A 204 11.80 -13.28 -23.89
CA LYS A 204 10.45 -13.35 -23.31
C LYS A 204 9.50 -12.30 -23.86
N ASP A 205 9.96 -11.05 -23.99
CA ASP A 205 9.15 -9.95 -24.52
C ASP A 205 8.80 -10.19 -26.00
N LYS A 206 9.73 -10.75 -26.78
CA LYS A 206 9.48 -11.15 -28.18
C LYS A 206 8.44 -12.27 -28.26
N GLU A 207 8.59 -13.32 -27.47
CA GLU A 207 7.67 -14.45 -27.43
C GLU A 207 6.25 -14.01 -27.04
N LEU A 208 6.13 -13.14 -26.03
CA LEU A 208 4.85 -12.58 -25.61
C LEU A 208 4.20 -11.77 -26.74
N ARG A 209 4.97 -10.93 -27.44
CA ARG A 209 4.47 -10.13 -28.57
C ARG A 209 4.01 -11.02 -29.73
N ASP A 210 4.71 -12.10 -30.01
CA ASP A 210 4.33 -13.04 -31.07
C ASP A 210 3.05 -13.83 -30.70
N LYS A 211 2.92 -14.28 -29.44
CA LYS A 211 1.68 -14.88 -28.93
C LYS A 211 0.48 -13.93 -29.02
N LEU A 212 0.66 -12.67 -28.65
CA LEU A 212 -0.41 -11.66 -28.76
C LEU A 212 -0.81 -11.42 -30.23
N LYS A 213 0.16 -11.40 -31.16
CA LYS A 213 -0.11 -11.29 -32.60
C LYS A 213 -0.85 -12.51 -33.15
N GLU A 214 -0.48 -13.72 -32.72
CA GLU A 214 -1.19 -14.94 -33.12
C GLU A 214 -2.62 -14.96 -32.60
N ASN A 215 -2.84 -14.60 -31.34
CA ASN A 215 -4.17 -14.52 -30.75
C ASN A 215 -5.03 -13.49 -31.48
N ALA A 216 -4.49 -12.31 -31.78
CA ALA A 216 -5.20 -11.30 -32.56
C ALA A 216 -5.53 -11.75 -33.99
N LYS A 217 -4.66 -12.57 -34.64
CA LYS A 217 -4.95 -13.17 -35.95
C LYS A 217 -6.06 -14.21 -35.87
N LYS A 218 -6.05 -15.07 -34.83
CA LYS A 218 -7.08 -16.09 -34.57
C LYS A 218 -8.44 -15.46 -34.28
N GLU A 219 -8.47 -14.40 -33.48
CA GLU A 219 -9.70 -13.64 -33.23
C GLU A 219 -10.23 -13.03 -34.54
N LYS A 220 -9.40 -12.30 -35.29
CA LYS A 220 -9.81 -11.69 -36.57
C LYS A 220 -10.28 -12.71 -37.61
N SER A 221 -9.67 -13.89 -37.69
CA SER A 221 -10.11 -14.93 -38.61
C SER A 221 -11.45 -15.54 -38.18
N SER A 222 -11.65 -15.79 -36.89
CA SER A 222 -12.91 -16.29 -36.34
C SER A 222 -14.08 -15.32 -36.56
N THR A 223 -13.87 -14.01 -36.39
CA THR A 223 -14.92 -13.00 -36.63
C THR A 223 -15.27 -12.88 -38.11
N LYS A 224 -14.29 -13.00 -39.02
CA LYS A 224 -14.52 -12.92 -40.48
C LYS A 224 -15.27 -14.14 -41.03
N LEU A 225 -15.03 -15.32 -40.46
CA LEU A 225 -15.77 -16.56 -40.76
C LEU A 225 -17.21 -16.49 -40.22
N SER A 226 -17.39 -15.96 -39.00
CA SER A 226 -18.71 -15.77 -38.37
C SER A 226 -19.63 -14.84 -39.18
N LEU A 227 -19.13 -13.72 -39.72
CA LEU A 227 -19.96 -12.81 -40.53
C LEU A 227 -20.36 -13.37 -41.92
N LYS A 228 -19.52 -14.20 -42.56
CA LYS A 228 -19.82 -14.75 -43.90
C LYS A 228 -20.87 -15.87 -43.87
N ASN A 229 -20.94 -16.60 -42.75
CA ASN A 229 -21.89 -17.69 -42.54
C ASN A 229 -23.18 -17.22 -41.84
N ASN A 230 -23.29 -15.93 -41.52
CA ASN A 230 -24.50 -15.37 -40.92
C ASN A 230 -25.61 -15.28 -41.99
N GLU A 231 -26.71 -15.99 -41.76
CA GLU A 231 -27.87 -16.09 -42.64
C GLU A 231 -28.44 -14.72 -43.03
N PHE A 232 -28.43 -13.76 -42.10
CA PHE A 232 -28.87 -12.39 -42.34
C PHE A 232 -27.99 -11.64 -43.36
N TYR A 233 -26.67 -11.87 -43.31
CA TYR A 233 -25.72 -11.26 -44.24
C TYR A 233 -25.88 -11.81 -45.66
N GLN A 234 -26.11 -13.12 -45.80
CA GLN A 234 -26.36 -13.73 -47.11
C GLN A 234 -27.68 -13.24 -47.72
N LYS A 235 -28.75 -13.18 -46.92
CA LYS A 235 -30.08 -12.69 -47.35
C LYS A 235 -30.04 -11.22 -47.79
N SER A 236 -29.30 -10.38 -47.07
CA SER A 236 -29.09 -8.97 -47.44
C SER A 236 -28.30 -8.80 -48.75
N LYS A 237 -27.26 -9.62 -48.93
CA LYS A 237 -26.44 -9.61 -50.15
C LYS A 237 -27.23 -10.05 -51.38
N GLU A 238 -28.14 -11.01 -51.23
CA GLU A 238 -29.01 -11.50 -52.30
C GLU A 238 -30.09 -10.49 -52.68
N LEU A 239 -30.73 -9.86 -51.69
CA LEU A 239 -31.67 -8.74 -51.91
C LEU A 239 -31.04 -7.59 -52.69
N LYS A 240 -29.79 -7.23 -52.37
CA LYS A 240 -29.07 -6.19 -53.11
C LYS A 240 -28.84 -6.58 -54.57
N ARG A 241 -28.46 -7.84 -54.83
CA ARG A 241 -28.27 -8.34 -56.21
C ARG A 241 -29.57 -8.31 -57.01
N GLN A 242 -30.69 -8.68 -56.41
CA GLN A 242 -32.01 -8.61 -57.05
C GLN A 242 -32.37 -7.18 -57.41
N ARG A 243 -32.21 -6.24 -56.46
CA ARG A 243 -32.47 -4.82 -56.69
C ARG A 243 -31.59 -4.23 -57.79
N ASP A 244 -30.29 -4.57 -57.81
CA ASP A 244 -29.37 -4.10 -58.83
C ASP A 244 -29.70 -4.69 -60.22
N LYS A 245 -30.20 -5.93 -60.27
CA LYS A 245 -30.67 -6.58 -61.50
C LYS A 245 -31.93 -5.91 -62.03
N GLU A 246 -32.93 -5.70 -61.17
CA GLU A 246 -34.16 -4.98 -61.52
C GLU A 246 -33.87 -3.56 -62.03
N LEU A 247 -32.94 -2.85 -61.39
CA LEU A 247 -32.55 -1.52 -61.84
C LEU A 247 -31.92 -1.55 -63.24
N ARG A 248 -31.05 -2.52 -63.53
CA ARG A 248 -30.47 -2.70 -64.87
C ARG A 248 -31.53 -3.05 -65.90
N ASP A 249 -32.49 -3.89 -65.55
CA ASP A 249 -33.56 -4.30 -66.45
C ASP A 249 -34.52 -3.12 -66.73
N LYS A 250 -34.84 -2.31 -65.72
CA LYS A 250 -35.57 -1.04 -65.89
C LYS A 250 -34.83 -0.06 -66.81
N ILE A 251 -33.52 0.09 -66.62
CA ILE A 251 -32.69 0.95 -67.50
C ILE A 251 -32.69 0.42 -68.94
N LYS A 252 -32.60 -0.90 -69.13
CA LYS A 252 -32.67 -1.52 -70.46
C LYS A 252 -34.05 -1.35 -71.12
N GLN A 253 -35.13 -1.50 -70.36
CA GLN A 253 -36.49 -1.29 -70.84
C GLN A 253 -36.73 0.18 -71.21
N ALA A 254 -36.28 1.12 -70.38
CA ALA A 254 -36.35 2.55 -70.68
C ALA A 254 -35.58 2.92 -71.96
N LYS A 255 -34.40 2.34 -72.17
CA LYS A 255 -33.62 2.52 -73.41
C LYS A 255 -34.26 1.88 -74.64
N LYS A 256 -35.04 0.80 -74.47
CA LYS A 256 -35.81 0.19 -75.56
C LYS A 256 -37.09 0.96 -75.90
N ALA A 257 -37.69 1.60 -74.90
CA ALA A 257 -38.90 2.42 -75.08
C ALA A 257 -38.61 3.83 -75.64
N SER A 258 -37.36 4.31 -75.56
CA SER A 258 -36.93 5.60 -76.14
C SER A 258 -36.37 5.48 -77.57
N LYS A 259 -36.60 4.35 -78.25
CA LYS A 259 -36.12 4.05 -79.59
C LYS A 259 -37.30 3.68 -80.47
#